data_AF-X1M3K8-F1
#
_entry.id   AF-X1M3K8-F1
#
_cell.length_a   1.000
_cell.length_b   1.000
_cell.length_c   1.000
_cell.angle_alpha   90.00
_cell.angle_beta   90.00
_cell.angle_gamma   90.00
#
_symmetry.space_group_name_H-M   'P 1'
#
loop_
_entity.id
_entity.type
_entity.pdbx_description
1 polymer ?
#
loop_
_entity_poly.entity_id
_entity_poly.type
_entity_poly.pdbx_seq_one_letter_code
_entity_poly.pdbx_strand_id
1 'polypeptide(L)'
;MDVIQNNLGKIESVPDGFANLPMAQYLFSLIRAANRSVIDALISGALGDVQIAAAVFGVPPETLLALAKATPEQLVGLRKIGLPLWSYAYVDENRTQRLLEGDFGSPEISQQLLSTIGSASAAGGGKK
;
A
#
# COMPACT_ATOMS: atom_id res chain seq x y z
N MET A 1 57.17 3.36 -12.08
CA MET A 1 55.96 2.68 -12.58
C MET A 1 55.82 1.39 -11.81
N ASP A 2 54.57 1.03 -11.49
CA ASP A 2 54.14 -0.23 -10.87
C ASP A 2 54.45 -0.44 -9.39
N VAL A 3 53.49 -0.10 -8.51
CA VAL A 3 53.00 -0.98 -7.41
C VAL A 3 51.62 -0.47 -6.96
N ILE A 4 50.52 -0.80 -7.63
CA ILE A 4 49.19 -0.92 -7.00
C ILE A 4 48.39 -2.00 -7.74
N GLN A 5 48.70 -3.27 -7.45
CA GLN A 5 47.77 -4.38 -7.65
C GLN A 5 47.51 -5.01 -6.28
N ASN A 6 46.28 -5.48 -6.09
CA ASN A 6 45.78 -6.28 -4.96
C ASN A 6 45.45 -5.54 -3.67
N ASN A 7 44.23 -4.98 -3.64
CA ASN A 7 43.37 -5.03 -2.45
C ASN A 7 41.88 -5.16 -2.84
N LEU A 8 41.58 -5.91 -3.92
CA LEU A 8 40.25 -6.49 -4.10
C LEU A 8 40.17 -7.74 -3.24
N GLY A 9 40.12 -7.54 -1.93
CA GLY A 9 39.69 -8.56 -1.00
C GLY A 9 38.35 -9.10 -1.50
N LYS A 10 38.27 -10.43 -1.59
CA LYS A 10 37.07 -11.20 -1.95
C LYS A 10 35.83 -10.51 -1.43
N ILE A 11 35.05 -9.91 -2.34
CA ILE A 11 33.67 -9.55 -2.05
C ILE A 11 32.98 -10.90 -1.92
N GLU A 12 32.83 -11.37 -0.68
CA GLU A 12 31.91 -12.47 -0.38
C GLU A 12 30.57 -12.11 -1.03
N SER A 13 30.12 -12.98 -1.92
CA SER A 13 28.85 -12.83 -2.62
C SER A 13 27.77 -12.53 -1.59
N VAL A 14 27.18 -11.34 -1.66
CA VAL A 14 26.02 -10.97 -0.86
C VAL A 14 24.97 -12.05 -1.11
N PRO A 15 24.43 -12.72 -0.07
CA PRO A 15 23.38 -13.71 -0.26
C PRO A 15 22.25 -13.11 -1.09
N ASP A 16 21.75 -13.84 -2.10
CA ASP A 16 20.78 -13.35 -3.09
C ASP A 16 19.55 -12.63 -2.47
N GLY A 17 19.24 -12.90 -1.21
CA GLY A 17 18.19 -12.22 -0.44
C GLY A 17 18.40 -10.72 -0.18
N PHE A 18 19.64 -10.20 -0.23
CA PHE A 18 19.94 -8.77 0.02
C PHE A 18 20.20 -7.96 -1.25
N ALA A 19 20.43 -8.62 -2.39
CA ALA A 19 20.66 -7.95 -3.68
C ALA A 19 19.46 -7.10 -4.14
N ASN A 20 18.27 -7.39 -3.63
CA ASN A 20 17.03 -6.69 -3.98
C ASN A 20 16.60 -5.64 -2.95
N LEU A 21 17.39 -5.32 -1.92
CA LEU A 21 17.01 -4.34 -0.90
C LEU A 21 16.73 -2.94 -1.49
N PRO A 22 17.55 -2.39 -2.40
CA PRO A 22 17.24 -1.11 -3.03
C PRO A 22 15.96 -1.15 -3.87
N MET A 23 15.72 -2.27 -4.56
CA MET A 23 14.51 -2.47 -5.35
C MET A 23 13.26 -2.57 -4.45
N ALA A 24 13.35 -3.30 -3.34
CA ALA A 24 12.27 -3.41 -2.36
C ALA A 24 11.95 -2.05 -1.74
N GLN A 25 12.97 -1.27 -1.36
CA GLN A 25 12.79 0.10 -0.86
C GLN A 25 12.12 1.01 -1.89
N TYR A 26 12.54 0.91 -3.16
CA TYR A 26 11.92 1.64 -4.25
C TYR A 26 10.45 1.26 -4.43
N LEU A 27 10.12 -0.04 -4.47
CA LEU A 27 8.74 -0.52 -4.53
C LEU A 27 7.89 -0.02 -3.35
N PHE A 28 8.42 -0.06 -2.11
CA PHE A 28 7.72 0.50 -0.96
C PHE A 28 7.48 2.00 -1.09
N SER A 29 8.41 2.75 -1.66
CA SER A 29 8.22 4.19 -1.90
C SER A 29 7.10 4.46 -2.91
N LEU A 30 7.02 3.66 -3.98
CA LEU A 30 5.94 3.74 -4.97
C LEU A 30 4.58 3.38 -4.37
N ILE A 31 4.51 2.31 -3.57
CA ILE A 31 3.29 1.90 -2.88
C ILE A 31 2.79 3.02 -1.95
N ARG A 32 3.68 3.63 -1.17
CA ARG A 32 3.32 4.75 -0.29
C ARG A 32 2.83 5.98 -1.05
N ALA A 33 3.48 6.30 -2.18
CA ALA A 33 3.05 7.40 -3.04
C ALA A 33 1.65 7.14 -3.61
N ALA A 34 1.39 5.93 -4.11
CA ALA A 34 0.08 5.52 -4.61
C ALA A 34 -0.99 5.51 -3.51
N ASN A 35 -0.67 4.96 -2.32
CA ASN A 35 -1.58 4.98 -1.17
C ASN A 35 -1.97 6.42 -0.78
N ARG A 36 -1.01 7.34 -0.79
CA ARG A 36 -1.30 8.77 -0.56
C ARG A 36 -2.27 9.31 -1.59
N SER A 37 -2.02 9.11 -2.88
CA SER A 37 -2.92 9.59 -3.94
C SER A 37 -4.32 9.02 -3.85
N VAL A 38 -4.46 7.73 -3.54
CA VAL A 38 -5.77 7.06 -3.37
C VAL A 38 -6.53 7.65 -2.19
N ILE A 39 -5.87 7.76 -1.03
CA ILE A 39 -6.50 8.33 0.18
C ILE A 39 -6.90 9.80 -0.05
N ASP A 40 -6.03 10.59 -0.68
CA ASP A 40 -6.33 11.99 -1.00
C ASP A 40 -7.55 12.10 -1.93
N ALA A 41 -7.62 11.25 -2.97
CA ALA A 41 -8.76 11.22 -3.90
C ALA A 41 -10.08 10.81 -3.21
N LEU A 42 -10.05 9.79 -2.34
CA LEU A 42 -11.23 9.33 -1.58
C LEU A 42 -11.74 10.43 -0.64
N ILE A 43 -10.84 11.12 0.07
CA ILE A 43 -11.19 12.22 0.98
C ILE A 43 -11.76 13.40 0.18
N SER A 44 -11.10 13.81 -0.91
CA SER A 44 -11.60 14.90 -1.76
C SER A 44 -12.97 14.59 -2.35
N GLY A 45 -13.20 13.34 -2.77
CA GLY A 45 -14.51 12.88 -3.23
C GLY A 45 -15.57 12.97 -2.12
N ALA A 46 -15.25 12.47 -0.92
CA ALA A 46 -16.14 12.51 0.23
C ALA A 46 -16.54 13.93 0.65
N LEU A 47 -15.61 14.90 0.57
CA LEU A 47 -15.85 16.30 0.90
C LEU A 47 -16.65 17.04 -0.18
N GLY A 48 -16.61 16.58 -1.43
CA GLY A 48 -17.36 17.16 -2.55
C GLY A 48 -18.79 16.63 -2.63
N ASP A 49 -18.93 15.35 -2.97
CA ASP A 49 -20.21 14.64 -3.03
C ASP A 49 -19.97 13.15 -2.71
N VAL A 50 -20.37 12.75 -1.50
CA VAL A 50 -20.13 11.41 -1.00
C VAL A 50 -20.83 10.32 -1.81
N GLN A 51 -22.00 10.61 -2.41
CA GLN A 51 -22.77 9.61 -3.15
C GLN A 51 -22.17 9.36 -4.52
N ILE A 52 -21.76 10.44 -5.21
CA ILE A 52 -21.05 10.33 -6.48
C ILE A 52 -19.69 9.65 -6.27
N ALA A 53 -18.94 10.07 -5.25
CA ALA A 53 -17.65 9.48 -4.93
C ALA A 53 -17.78 7.97 -4.61
N ALA A 54 -18.79 7.58 -3.83
CA ALA A 54 -19.05 6.17 -3.52
C ALA A 54 -19.27 5.34 -4.78
N ALA A 55 -20.07 5.86 -5.72
CA ALA A 55 -20.32 5.19 -7.00
C ALA A 55 -19.07 5.11 -7.89
N VAL A 56 -18.28 6.18 -7.98
CA VAL A 56 -17.07 6.25 -8.82
C VAL A 56 -15.97 5.34 -8.29
N PHE A 57 -15.74 5.34 -6.99
CA PHE A 57 -14.66 4.56 -6.37
C PHE A 57 -15.08 3.13 -5.98
N GLY A 58 -16.39 2.82 -6.02
CA GLY A 58 -16.91 1.53 -5.55
C GLY A 58 -16.72 1.34 -4.05
N VAL A 59 -16.72 2.42 -3.28
CA VAL A 59 -16.50 2.43 -1.82
C VAL A 59 -17.80 2.84 -1.13
N PRO A 60 -18.23 2.16 -0.05
CA PRO A 60 -19.44 2.55 0.67
C PRO A 60 -19.37 3.99 1.21
N PRO A 61 -20.47 4.78 1.16
CA PRO A 61 -20.49 6.17 1.62
C PRO A 61 -20.01 6.34 3.07
N GLU A 62 -20.37 5.42 3.95
CA GLU A 62 -19.95 5.37 5.36
C GLU A 62 -18.44 5.29 5.50
N THR A 63 -17.78 4.54 4.62
CA THR A 63 -16.32 4.39 4.62
C THR A 63 -15.63 5.66 4.14
N LEU A 64 -16.20 6.33 3.14
CA LEU A 64 -15.72 7.65 2.69
C LEU A 64 -15.85 8.71 3.79
N LEU A 65 -16.96 8.69 4.54
CA LEU A 65 -17.18 9.60 5.66
C LEU A 65 -16.22 9.33 6.82
N ALA A 66 -15.92 8.07 7.11
CA ALA A 66 -14.92 7.69 8.11
C ALA A 66 -13.54 8.23 7.72
N LEU A 67 -13.13 8.07 6.46
CA LEU A 67 -11.87 8.61 5.94
C LEU A 67 -11.82 10.15 6.00
N ALA A 68 -12.92 10.82 5.68
CA ALA A 68 -13.00 12.28 5.73
C ALA A 68 -12.92 12.85 7.16
N LYS A 69 -13.29 12.07 8.18
CA LYS A 69 -13.26 12.44 9.59
C LYS A 69 -11.99 12.00 10.32
N ALA A 70 -11.14 11.20 9.66
CA ALA A 70 -9.91 10.70 10.26
C ALA A 70 -8.94 11.84 10.63
N THR A 71 -8.21 11.67 11.75
CA THR A 71 -7.23 12.66 12.16
C THR A 71 -6.00 12.64 11.24
N PRO A 72 -5.22 13.73 11.18
CA PRO A 72 -3.98 13.77 10.41
C PRO A 72 -3.02 12.61 10.75
N GLU A 73 -2.93 12.22 12.02
CA GLU A 73 -2.08 11.12 12.49
C GLU A 73 -2.56 9.77 11.94
N GLN A 74 -3.88 9.53 11.95
CA GLN A 74 -4.48 8.31 11.40
C GLN A 74 -4.24 8.21 9.89
N LEU A 75 -4.41 9.32 9.17
CA LEU A 75 -4.15 9.39 7.74
C LEU A 75 -2.67 9.17 7.42
N VAL A 76 -1.76 9.71 8.22
CA VAL A 76 -0.32 9.47 8.07
C VAL A 76 0.02 7.99 8.29
N GLY A 77 -0.59 7.35 9.29
CA GLY A 77 -0.45 5.91 9.53
C GLY A 77 -0.90 5.09 8.33
N LEU A 78 -2.12 5.35 7.87
CA LEU A 78 -2.73 4.66 6.72
C LEU A 78 -1.88 4.80 5.44
N ARG A 79 -1.39 6.01 5.13
CA ARG A 79 -0.56 6.28 3.94
C ARG A 79 0.79 5.56 3.96
N LYS A 80 1.31 5.23 5.14
CA LYS A 80 2.64 4.60 5.31
C LYS A 80 2.62 3.08 5.16
N ILE A 81 1.44 2.48 5.13
CA ILE A 81 1.25 1.04 4.94
C ILE A 81 2.03 0.60 3.69
N GLY A 82 2.89 -0.41 3.85
CA GLY A 82 3.72 -0.96 2.77
C GLY A 82 2.95 -1.88 1.83
N LEU A 83 1.62 -1.87 1.90
CA LEU A 83 0.71 -2.71 1.13
C LEU A 83 -0.20 -1.80 0.28
N PRO A 84 -0.59 -2.26 -0.92
CA PRO A 84 -1.41 -1.49 -1.85
C PRO A 84 -2.85 -1.35 -1.36
N LEU A 85 -3.21 -0.15 -0.88
CA LEU A 85 -4.53 0.12 -0.34
C LEU A 85 -5.62 0.25 -1.42
N TRP A 86 -5.25 0.54 -2.67
CA TRP A 86 -6.19 0.48 -3.80
C TRP A 86 -6.77 -0.91 -4.01
N SER A 87 -6.04 -1.94 -3.59
CA SER A 87 -6.51 -3.32 -3.61
C SER A 87 -7.42 -3.64 -2.42
N TYR A 88 -7.52 -2.79 -1.40
CA TYR A 88 -8.30 -3.11 -0.20
C TYR A 88 -9.82 -3.05 -0.43
N ALA A 89 -10.27 -2.47 -1.55
CA ALA A 89 -11.65 -2.28 -1.97
C ALA A 89 -12.58 -1.57 -0.96
N TYR A 90 -12.11 -1.27 0.26
CA TYR A 90 -12.79 -0.50 1.31
C TYR A 90 -14.23 -0.96 1.55
N VAL A 91 -14.47 -2.27 1.51
CA VAL A 91 -15.82 -2.87 1.45
C VAL A 91 -16.58 -2.80 2.79
N ASP A 92 -15.89 -2.47 3.89
CA ASP A 92 -16.42 -2.56 5.25
C ASP A 92 -15.91 -1.39 6.13
N GLU A 93 -16.85 -0.64 6.72
CA GLU A 93 -16.58 0.49 7.60
C GLU A 93 -15.81 0.07 8.85
N ASN A 94 -16.23 -1.01 9.52
CA ASN A 94 -15.59 -1.48 10.76
C ASN A 94 -14.12 -1.84 10.52
N ARG A 95 -13.79 -2.37 9.35
CA ARG A 95 -12.41 -2.70 9.00
C ARG A 95 -11.60 -1.48 8.61
N THR A 96 -12.22 -0.50 7.95
CA THR A 96 -11.57 0.78 7.67
C THR A 96 -11.24 1.51 8.96
N GLN A 97 -12.15 1.45 9.94
CA GLN A 97 -11.93 2.01 11.27
C GLN A 97 -10.74 1.35 11.98
N ARG A 98 -10.64 0.01 11.93
CA ARG A 98 -9.47 -0.72 12.48
C ARG A 98 -8.14 -0.32 11.81
N LEU A 99 -8.14 -0.12 10.49
CA LEU A 99 -6.96 0.39 9.79
C LEU A 99 -6.59 1.81 10.24
N LEU A 100 -7.58 2.69 10.44
CA LEU A 100 -7.38 4.04 10.96
C LEU A 100 -6.85 4.03 12.40
N GLU A 101 -7.20 3.01 13.18
CA GLU A 101 -6.69 2.78 14.55
C GLU A 101 -5.28 2.17 14.58
N GLY A 102 -4.71 1.84 13.42
CA GLY A 102 -3.35 1.33 13.31
C GLY A 102 -3.23 -0.21 13.39
N ASP A 103 -4.34 -0.93 13.30
CA ASP A 103 -4.34 -2.39 13.26
C ASP A 103 -3.91 -2.89 11.86
N PHE A 104 -2.60 -2.95 11.66
CA PHE A 104 -1.98 -3.48 10.43
C PHE A 104 -1.49 -4.92 10.58
N GLY A 105 -1.45 -5.43 11.82
CA GLY A 105 -0.85 -6.71 12.17
C GLY A 105 -1.84 -7.85 12.34
N SER A 106 -3.14 -7.57 12.38
CA SER A 106 -4.14 -8.64 12.47
C SER A 106 -4.09 -9.56 11.24
N PRO A 107 -4.12 -10.90 11.44
CA PRO A 107 -4.08 -11.87 10.36
C PRO A 107 -5.18 -11.63 9.32
N GLU A 108 -6.35 -11.18 9.74
CA GLU A 108 -7.49 -10.93 8.85
C GLU A 108 -7.22 -9.77 7.89
N ILE A 109 -6.69 -8.65 8.40
CA ILE A 109 -6.35 -7.48 7.58
C ILE A 109 -5.19 -7.80 6.64
N SER A 110 -4.17 -8.50 7.16
CA SER A 110 -3.01 -8.93 6.36
C SER A 110 -3.40 -9.92 5.26
N GLN A 111 -4.22 -10.94 5.55
CA GLN A 111 -4.70 -11.91 4.57
C GLN A 111 -5.60 -11.26 3.53
N GLN A 112 -6.41 -10.27 3.89
CA GLN A 112 -7.23 -9.56 2.91
C GLN A 112 -6.38 -8.69 1.98
N LEU A 113 -5.41 -7.94 2.52
CA LEU A 113 -4.48 -7.16 1.71
C LEU A 113 -3.69 -8.06 0.76
N LEU A 114 -3.22 -9.22 1.22
CA LEU A 114 -2.47 -10.18 0.40
C LEU A 114 -3.35 -10.93 -0.61
N SER A 115 -4.54 -11.37 -0.22
CA SER A 115 -5.46 -12.10 -1.10
C SER A 115 -5.97 -11.22 -2.24
N THR A 116 -6.14 -9.91 -2.00
CA THR A 116 -6.56 -9.00 -3.06
C THR A 116 -5.43 -8.69 -4.05
N ILE A 117 -4.17 -8.73 -3.61
CA ILE A 117 -3.00 -8.71 -4.51
C ILE A 117 -2.94 -10.00 -5.35
N GLY A 118 -3.12 -11.17 -4.73
CA GLY A 118 -3.15 -12.44 -5.43
C GLY A 118 -4.25 -12.53 -6.49
N SER A 119 -5.42 -11.96 -6.17
CA SER A 119 -6.58 -11.92 -7.06
C SER A 119 -6.39 -10.94 -8.22
N ALA A 120 -5.77 -9.77 -7.98
CA ALA A 120 -5.41 -8.82 -9.03
C ALA A 120 -4.37 -9.39 -10.02
N SER A 121 -3.47 -10.26 -9.55
CA SER A 121 -2.50 -10.96 -10.40
C SER A 121 -3.17 -12.06 -11.25
N ALA A 122 -4.14 -12.79 -10.69
CA ALA A 122 -4.87 -13.83 -11.41
C ALA A 122 -5.81 -13.28 -12.50
N ALA A 123 -6.40 -12.10 -12.31
CA ALA A 123 -7.26 -11.44 -13.30
C ALA A 123 -6.50 -10.99 -14.57
N GLY A 124 -5.17 -10.80 -14.49
CA GLY A 124 -4.33 -10.44 -15.64
C GLY A 124 -3.78 -11.63 -16.45
N GLY A 125 -3.86 -12.86 -15.92
CA GLY A 125 -3.31 -14.07 -16.56
C GLY A 125 -4.32 -14.84 -17.43
N GLY A 126 -5.60 -14.48 -17.39
CA GLY A 126 -6.67 -15.16 -18.11
C GLY A 126 -6.92 -14.57 -19.50
N LYS A 127 -6.01 -14.81 -20.45
CA LYS A 127 -6.24 -15.02 -21.89
C LYS A 127 -4.94 -14.78 -22.68
N LYS A 128 -4.27 -15.86 -23.03
CA LYS A 128 -3.68 -16.05 -24.37
C LYS A 128 -4.07 -17.43 -24.86
#